data_AF-A0A7Y3DGV8-F1
#
_entry.id   AF-A0A7Y3DGV8-F1
#
_cell.length_a   1.000
_cell.length_b   1.000
_cell.length_c   1.000
_cell.angle_alpha   90.00
_cell.angle_beta   90.00
_cell.angle_gamma   90.00
#
_symmetry.space_group_name_H-M   'P 1'
#
loop_
_entity.id
_entity.type
_entity.pdbx_description
1 polymer ?
#
loop_
_entity_poly.entity_id
_entity_poly.type
_entity_poly.pdbx_seq_one_letter_code
_entity_poly.pdbx_strand_id
1 'polypeptide(L)'
;MLASIHPLGERGRGQRYSVTATSYVVGAAAGGAVMGVTFGWLGSVALALVGPSDTVIALLVVAAAGLVLLLERRAGSTRLPSWHRQVNEDWMTSYRGWVYGAGFGFQLGLGFVTIITSGGVYLTFVLAFLSGSWQWGLLIGLVFGLARASVALSVARVRNPAQLRAAHRRLQALAAPAQRIALGTQAAVAVAGLVVVLT
;
A
#
# COMPACT_ATOMS: atom_id res chain seq x y z
N MET A 1 2.16 -14.18 -2.45
CA MET A 1 1.43 -13.47 -3.53
C MET A 1 2.13 -13.47 -4.89
N LEU A 2 3.34 -12.89 -5.05
CA LEU A 2 3.99 -12.82 -6.39
C LEU A 2 4.41 -14.18 -6.95
N ALA A 3 4.66 -15.14 -6.06
CA ALA A 3 4.89 -16.54 -6.43
C ALA A 3 3.60 -17.30 -6.77
N SER A 4 2.41 -16.73 -6.49
CA SER A 4 1.12 -17.43 -6.62
C SER A 4 0.24 -16.85 -7.73
N ILE A 5 0.22 -15.53 -7.93
CA ILE A 5 -0.42 -14.86 -9.08
C ILE A 5 0.63 -14.45 -10.12
N HIS A 6 0.79 -15.27 -11.16
CA HIS A 6 1.64 -14.99 -12.32
C HIS A 6 1.17 -15.82 -13.54
N PRO A 7 1.58 -15.50 -14.78
CA PRO A 7 1.02 -16.15 -15.97
C PRO A 7 1.13 -17.68 -16.01
N LEU A 8 2.21 -18.25 -15.46
CA LEU A 8 2.37 -19.71 -15.37
C LEU A 8 1.38 -20.37 -14.39
N GLY A 9 1.15 -19.76 -13.22
CA GLY A 9 0.25 -20.31 -12.20
C GLY A 9 -1.20 -20.24 -12.66
N GLU A 10 -1.56 -19.14 -13.31
CA GLU A 10 -2.90 -18.97 -13.90
C GLU A 10 -3.15 -19.97 -15.02
N ARG A 11 -2.18 -20.20 -15.90
CA ARG A 11 -2.28 -21.24 -16.95
C ARG A 11 -2.44 -22.63 -16.37
N GLY A 12 -1.70 -22.97 -15.31
CA GLY A 12 -1.85 -24.24 -14.60
C GLY A 12 -3.24 -24.45 -14.00
N ARG A 13 -3.96 -23.37 -13.69
CA ARG A 13 -5.34 -23.38 -13.15
C ARG A 13 -6.43 -23.18 -14.21
N GLY A 14 -6.07 -23.15 -15.50
CA GLY A 14 -7.02 -22.85 -16.58
C GLY A 14 -7.58 -21.43 -16.57
N GLN A 15 -6.92 -20.49 -15.88
CA GLN A 15 -7.33 -19.09 -15.75
C GLN A 15 -6.51 -18.18 -16.68
N ARG A 16 -7.09 -17.02 -17.01
CA ARG A 16 -6.42 -15.98 -17.80
C ARG A 16 -5.80 -14.95 -16.87
N TYR A 17 -4.47 -14.86 -16.90
CA TYR A 17 -3.72 -13.92 -16.06
C TYR A 17 -4.16 -12.46 -16.22
N SER A 18 -4.47 -12.02 -17.43
CA SER A 18 -4.95 -10.64 -17.65
C SER A 18 -6.22 -10.35 -16.86
N VAL A 19 -7.17 -11.30 -16.83
CA VAL A 19 -8.42 -11.16 -16.08
C VAL A 19 -8.14 -11.10 -14.58
N THR A 20 -7.38 -12.07 -14.05
CA THR A 20 -7.00 -12.12 -12.63
C THR A 20 -6.27 -10.84 -12.21
N ALA A 21 -5.29 -10.39 -13.00
CA ALA A 21 -4.48 -9.21 -12.72
C ALA A 21 -5.30 -7.92 -12.80
N THR A 22 -6.16 -7.75 -13.80
CA THR A 22 -7.04 -6.58 -13.90
C THR A 22 -8.01 -6.53 -12.71
N SER A 23 -8.65 -7.65 -12.37
CA SER A 23 -9.53 -7.71 -11.19
C SER A 23 -8.77 -7.42 -9.90
N TYR A 24 -7.53 -7.89 -9.77
CA TYR A 24 -6.67 -7.57 -8.63
C TYR A 24 -6.31 -6.09 -8.53
N VAL A 25 -5.94 -5.44 -9.64
CA VAL A 25 -5.65 -4.00 -9.65
C VAL A 25 -6.91 -3.18 -9.32
N VAL A 26 -8.06 -3.53 -9.90
CA VAL A 26 -9.34 -2.89 -9.61
C VAL A 26 -9.71 -3.08 -8.14
N GLY A 27 -9.59 -4.29 -7.62
CA GLY A 27 -9.82 -4.59 -6.20
C GLY A 27 -8.92 -3.76 -5.29
N ALA A 28 -7.62 -3.67 -5.60
CA ALA A 28 -6.66 -2.90 -4.81
C ALA A 28 -6.94 -1.40 -4.83
N ALA A 29 -7.28 -0.84 -5.99
CA ALA A 29 -7.73 0.54 -6.10
C ALA A 29 -9.00 0.77 -5.26
N ALA A 30 -9.99 -0.12 -5.35
CA ALA A 30 -11.23 -0.02 -4.58
C ALA A 30 -10.99 -0.12 -3.07
N GLY A 31 -10.18 -1.07 -2.60
CA GLY A 31 -9.86 -1.22 -1.18
C GLY A 31 -9.09 -0.01 -0.64
N GLY A 32 -8.14 0.50 -1.42
CA GLY A 32 -7.41 1.73 -1.10
C GLY A 32 -8.34 2.95 -1.03
N ALA A 33 -9.22 3.12 -2.02
CA ALA A 33 -10.22 4.17 -2.06
C ALA A 33 -11.14 4.13 -0.84
N VAL A 34 -11.67 2.95 -0.47
CA VAL A 34 -12.52 2.78 0.71
C VAL A 34 -11.81 3.25 1.98
N MET A 35 -10.58 2.80 2.21
CA MET A 35 -9.83 3.20 3.41
C MET A 35 -9.45 4.68 3.37
N GLY A 36 -9.04 5.19 2.22
CA GLY A 36 -8.68 6.58 2.03
C GLY A 36 -9.86 7.52 2.29
N VAL A 37 -11.02 7.24 1.71
CA VAL A 37 -12.28 7.97 1.98
C VAL A 37 -12.64 7.88 3.46
N THR A 38 -12.55 6.69 4.06
CA THR A 38 -12.88 6.50 5.48
C THR A 38 -12.01 7.40 6.36
N PHE A 39 -10.68 7.37 6.18
CA PHE A 39 -9.77 8.19 6.99
C PHE A 39 -9.92 9.68 6.69
N GLY A 40 -10.04 10.08 5.42
CA GLY A 40 -10.26 11.48 5.05
C GLY A 40 -11.58 12.05 5.56
N TRP A 41 -12.64 11.25 5.55
CA TRP A 41 -13.93 11.62 6.13
C TRP A 41 -13.85 11.72 7.66
N LEU A 42 -13.26 10.74 8.33
CA LEU A 42 -13.05 10.81 9.79
C LEU A 42 -12.21 12.03 10.18
N GLY A 43 -11.19 12.34 9.38
CA GLY A 43 -10.38 13.54 9.52
C GLY A 43 -11.19 14.81 9.37
N SER A 44 -12.05 14.89 8.34
CA SER A 44 -12.91 16.06 8.11
C SER A 44 -13.82 16.34 9.31
N VAL A 45 -14.38 15.30 9.92
CA VAL A 45 -15.25 15.43 11.10
C VAL A 45 -14.42 15.82 12.33
N ALA A 46 -13.32 15.10 12.61
CA ALA A 46 -12.51 15.33 13.79
C ALA A 46 -11.83 16.72 13.80
N LEU A 47 -11.28 17.14 12.66
CA LEU A 47 -10.62 18.44 12.54
C LEU A 47 -11.63 19.59 12.56
N ALA A 48 -12.84 19.40 12.04
CA ALA A 48 -13.91 20.40 12.18
C ALA A 48 -14.38 20.56 13.64
N LEU A 49 -14.37 19.49 14.44
CA LEU A 49 -14.75 19.55 15.86
C LEU A 49 -13.68 20.21 16.73
N VAL A 50 -12.40 19.94 16.45
CA VAL A 50 -11.27 20.46 17.25
C VAL A 50 -10.85 21.86 16.78
N GLY A 51 -10.96 22.14 15.48
CA GLY A 51 -10.50 23.39 14.86
C GLY A 51 -9.00 23.68 15.04
N PRO A 52 -8.08 22.71 14.83
CA PRO A 52 -6.65 22.97 14.99
C PRO A 52 -6.17 23.94 13.91
N SER A 53 -5.17 24.76 14.23
CA SER A 53 -4.51 25.60 13.23
C SER A 53 -3.72 24.77 12.22
N ASP A 54 -3.49 25.33 11.03
CA ASP A 54 -2.68 24.69 9.98
C ASP A 54 -1.27 24.33 10.47
N THR A 55 -0.69 25.15 11.35
CA THR A 55 0.59 24.87 12.00
C THR A 55 0.55 23.59 12.83
N VAL A 56 -0.53 23.35 13.58
CA VAL A 56 -0.69 22.13 14.38
C VAL A 56 -0.81 20.91 13.46
N ILE A 57 -1.60 21.00 12.39
CA ILE A 57 -1.71 19.92 11.40
C ILE A 57 -0.35 19.62 10.77
N ALA A 58 0.40 20.65 10.38
CA ALA A 58 1.73 20.51 9.81
C ALA A 58 2.72 19.86 10.79
N LEU A 59 2.69 20.24 12.07
CA LEU A 59 3.48 19.59 13.12
C LEU A 59 3.11 18.11 13.30
N LEU A 60 1.83 17.74 13.22
CA LEU A 60 1.39 16.35 13.27
C LEU A 60 1.90 15.55 12.07
N VAL A 61 1.92 16.14 10.87
CA VAL A 61 2.51 15.54 9.66
C VAL A 61 4.02 15.28 9.87
N VAL A 62 4.76 16.28 10.35
CA VAL A 62 6.20 16.16 10.66
C VAL A 62 6.44 15.07 11.70
N ALA A 63 5.67 15.06 12.78
CA ALA A 63 5.78 14.06 13.84
C ALA A 63 5.50 12.64 13.34
N ALA A 64 4.44 12.45 12.55
CA ALA A 64 4.09 11.15 11.98
C ALA A 64 5.16 10.65 11.01
N ALA A 65 5.65 11.49 10.10
CA ALA A 65 6.71 11.14 9.16
C ALA A 65 8.03 10.85 9.87
N GLY A 66 8.40 11.66 10.86
CA GLY A 66 9.59 11.46 11.69
C GLY A 66 9.55 10.16 12.51
N LEU A 67 8.39 9.83 13.09
CA LEU A 67 8.18 8.57 13.81
C LEU A 67 8.36 7.36 12.88
N VAL A 68 7.75 7.39 11.69
CA VAL A 68 7.87 6.31 10.71
C VAL A 68 9.32 6.13 10.25
N LEU A 69 10.03 7.22 9.95
CA LEU A 69 11.46 7.19 9.62
C LEU A 69 12.29 6.58 10.74
N LEU A 70 12.01 6.93 12.00
CA LEU A 70 12.71 6.39 13.16
C LEU A 70 12.47 4.89 13.31
N LEU A 71 11.22 4.44 13.15
CA LEU A 71 10.85 3.03 13.25
C LEU A 71 11.49 2.20 12.13
N GLU A 72 11.51 2.70 10.89
CA GLU A 72 12.13 2.00 9.77
C GLU A 72 13.66 1.95 9.86
N ARG A 73 14.31 2.95 10.46
CA ARG A 73 15.76 2.90 10.76
C ARG A 73 16.11 1.94 11.90
N ARG A 74 15.21 1.78 12.88
CA ARG A 74 15.37 0.88 14.03
C ARG A 74 14.94 -0.57 13.76
N ALA A 75 14.51 -0.89 12.54
CA ALA A 75 13.93 -2.17 12.14
C ALA A 75 14.82 -3.41 12.35
N GLY A 76 16.04 -3.27 12.89
CA GLY A 76 16.80 -4.39 13.47
C GLY A 76 16.23 -4.94 14.79
N SER A 77 15.44 -4.17 15.56
CA SER A 77 14.94 -4.61 16.89
C SER A 77 13.45 -4.42 17.13
N THR A 78 12.77 -3.50 16.44
CA THR A 78 11.35 -3.19 16.68
C THR A 78 10.50 -3.57 15.47
N ARG A 79 9.63 -4.58 15.63
CA ARG A 79 8.65 -4.94 14.61
C ARG A 79 7.48 -3.97 14.67
N LEU A 80 7.10 -3.40 13.52
CA LEU A 80 5.87 -2.62 13.43
C LEU A 80 4.68 -3.50 13.87
N PRO A 81 3.67 -2.92 14.55
CA PRO A 81 2.41 -3.61 14.75
C PRO A 81 1.93 -4.11 13.39
N SER A 82 1.62 -5.41 13.28
CA SER A 82 1.18 -5.98 12.01
C SER A 82 0.34 -7.19 12.27
N TRP A 83 -0.75 -7.32 11.52
CA TRP A 83 -1.51 -8.54 11.48
C TRP A 83 -0.76 -9.57 10.62
N HIS A 84 -0.32 -10.67 11.22
CA HIS A 84 0.47 -11.70 10.53
C HIS A 84 -0.42 -12.69 9.76
N ARG A 85 -1.32 -12.16 8.92
CA ARG A 85 -2.24 -12.93 8.07
C ARG A 85 -2.00 -12.57 6.61
N GLN A 86 -1.87 -13.59 5.77
CA GLN A 86 -1.99 -13.43 4.32
C GLN A 86 -3.41 -13.77 3.87
N VAL A 87 -3.70 -13.49 2.61
CA VAL A 87 -4.96 -13.90 1.98
C VAL A 87 -5.11 -15.42 2.04
N ASN A 88 -6.36 -15.91 2.07
CA ASN A 88 -6.61 -17.36 2.06
C ASN A 88 -6.25 -17.95 0.69
N GLU A 89 -5.23 -18.81 0.64
CA GLU A 89 -4.72 -19.42 -0.60
C GLU A 89 -5.68 -20.45 -1.21
N ASP A 90 -6.59 -21.04 -0.42
CA ASP A 90 -7.61 -22.00 -0.88
C ASP A 90 -8.57 -21.36 -1.89
N TRP A 91 -8.70 -20.03 -1.88
CA TRP A 91 -9.52 -19.31 -2.85
C TRP A 91 -9.01 -19.49 -4.28
N MET A 92 -7.72 -19.78 -4.45
CA MET A 92 -7.11 -19.94 -5.77
C MET A 92 -7.50 -21.25 -6.47
N THR A 93 -7.89 -22.26 -5.71
CA THR A 93 -8.41 -23.53 -6.22
C THR A 93 -9.94 -23.58 -6.20
N SER A 94 -10.56 -22.80 -5.31
CA SER A 94 -12.02 -22.81 -5.11
C SER A 94 -12.78 -21.81 -5.99
N TYR A 95 -12.16 -20.69 -6.37
CA TYR A 95 -12.83 -19.60 -7.10
C TYR A 95 -12.19 -19.28 -8.45
N ARG A 96 -12.98 -18.62 -9.32
CA ARG A 96 -12.51 -18.11 -10.62
C ARG A 96 -11.46 -17.01 -10.43
N GLY A 97 -10.56 -16.88 -11.40
CA GLY A 97 -9.45 -15.90 -11.42
C GLY A 97 -9.83 -14.49 -10.99
N TRP A 98 -10.95 -13.98 -11.53
CA TRP A 98 -11.42 -12.63 -11.24
C TRP A 98 -11.93 -12.46 -9.79
N VAL A 99 -12.49 -13.50 -9.17
CA VAL A 99 -13.08 -13.45 -7.82
C VAL A 99 -11.99 -13.30 -6.79
N TYR A 100 -11.03 -14.25 -6.77
CA TYR A 100 -9.94 -14.16 -5.81
C TYR A 100 -8.98 -13.04 -6.19
N GLY A 101 -8.82 -12.71 -7.48
CA GLY A 101 -8.09 -11.53 -7.93
C GLY A 101 -8.63 -10.28 -7.27
N ALA A 102 -9.94 -10.01 -7.43
CA ALA A 102 -10.60 -8.86 -6.79
C ALA A 102 -10.52 -8.92 -5.27
N GLY A 103 -10.80 -10.06 -4.63
CA GLY A 103 -10.79 -10.20 -3.18
C GLY A 103 -9.40 -10.03 -2.55
N PHE A 104 -8.36 -10.54 -3.20
CA PHE A 104 -6.98 -10.35 -2.74
C PHE A 104 -6.50 -8.92 -3.00
N GLY A 105 -6.88 -8.35 -4.14
CA GLY A 105 -6.62 -6.96 -4.46
C GLY A 105 -7.23 -6.04 -3.41
N PHE A 106 -8.52 -6.22 -3.12
CA PHE A 106 -9.23 -5.43 -2.11
C PHE A 106 -8.55 -5.50 -0.75
N GLN A 107 -8.22 -6.71 -0.26
CA GLN A 107 -7.48 -6.88 1.00
C GLN A 107 -6.11 -6.19 0.97
N LEU A 108 -5.38 -6.25 -0.15
CA LEU A 108 -4.13 -5.50 -0.31
C LEU A 108 -4.36 -3.99 -0.24
N GLY A 109 -5.41 -3.50 -0.89
CA GLY A 109 -5.80 -2.09 -0.90
C GLY A 109 -6.18 -1.56 0.48
N LEU A 110 -6.78 -2.39 1.34
CA LEU A 110 -7.14 -2.00 2.71
C LEU A 110 -5.92 -1.71 3.60
N GLY A 111 -4.72 -2.19 3.25
CA GLY A 111 -3.49 -1.89 3.99
C GLY A 111 -3.29 -2.70 5.28
N PHE A 112 -4.29 -2.72 6.16
CA PHE A 112 -4.17 -3.23 7.54
C PHE A 112 -4.63 -4.68 7.74
N VAL A 113 -5.27 -5.29 6.74
CA VAL A 113 -5.81 -6.66 6.83
C VAL A 113 -4.83 -7.73 6.34
N THR A 114 -3.68 -7.29 5.84
CA THR A 114 -2.55 -8.13 5.39
C THR A 114 -1.30 -7.72 6.14
N ILE A 115 -0.25 -8.54 6.05
CA ILE A 115 1.09 -8.21 6.59
C ILE A 115 1.52 -6.80 6.14
N ILE A 116 1.86 -5.98 7.14
CA ILE A 116 2.34 -4.61 6.94
C ILE A 116 3.86 -4.67 6.87
N THR A 117 4.41 -4.37 5.70
CA THR A 117 5.85 -4.50 5.43
C THR A 117 6.62 -3.20 5.63
N SER A 118 5.93 -2.07 5.74
CA SER A 118 6.55 -0.74 5.90
C SER A 118 5.65 0.19 6.71
N GLY A 119 6.26 1.14 7.40
CA GLY A 119 5.56 2.19 8.14
C GLY A 119 4.86 3.19 7.22
N GLY A 120 5.22 3.19 5.93
CA GLY A 120 4.54 3.98 4.90
C GLY A 120 3.03 3.70 4.79
N VAL A 121 2.56 2.50 5.14
CA VAL A 121 1.12 2.21 5.20
C VAL A 121 0.43 3.09 6.25
N TYR A 122 1.00 3.17 7.45
CA TYR A 122 0.49 4.02 8.52
C TYR A 122 0.54 5.48 8.14
N LEU A 123 1.68 5.95 7.63
CA LEU A 123 1.84 7.34 7.21
C LEU A 123 0.79 7.74 6.18
N THR A 124 0.54 6.88 5.18
CA THR A 124 -0.44 7.15 4.11
C THR A 124 -1.83 7.45 4.67
N PHE A 125 -2.33 6.62 5.60
CA PHE A 125 -3.67 6.81 6.15
C PHE A 125 -3.73 7.90 7.21
N VAL A 126 -2.62 8.18 7.92
CA VAL A 126 -2.49 9.38 8.76
C VAL A 126 -2.57 10.64 7.90
N LEU A 127 -1.89 10.69 6.74
CA LEU A 127 -1.99 11.82 5.81
C LEU A 127 -3.40 11.96 5.23
N ALA A 128 -4.05 10.84 4.91
CA ALA A 128 -5.45 10.87 4.48
C ALA A 128 -6.35 11.50 5.56
N PHE A 129 -6.17 11.13 6.83
CA PHE A 129 -6.89 11.74 7.95
C PHE A 129 -6.56 13.22 8.13
N LEU A 130 -5.28 13.58 8.19
CA LEU A 130 -4.84 14.96 8.38
C LEU A 130 -5.20 15.89 7.21
N SER A 131 -5.52 15.34 6.03
CA SER A 131 -6.04 16.13 4.91
C SER A 131 -7.42 16.75 5.17
N GLY A 132 -8.17 16.25 6.16
CA GLY A 132 -9.49 16.78 6.50
C GLY A 132 -10.53 16.71 5.39
N SER A 133 -10.30 15.89 4.35
CA SER A 133 -11.12 15.85 3.14
C SER A 133 -11.26 14.42 2.63
N TRP A 134 -12.50 14.01 2.38
CA TRP A 134 -12.77 12.70 1.78
C TRP A 134 -12.29 12.63 0.33
N GLN A 135 -12.22 13.74 -0.40
CA GLN A 135 -11.69 13.80 -1.78
C GLN A 135 -10.19 13.55 -1.80
N TRP A 136 -9.43 14.22 -0.92
CA TRP A 136 -7.99 13.97 -0.78
C TRP A 136 -7.73 12.56 -0.23
N GLY A 137 -8.54 12.11 0.73
CA GLY A 137 -8.55 10.73 1.20
C GLY A 137 -8.73 9.72 0.06
N LEU A 138 -9.71 9.93 -0.83
CA LEU A 138 -9.94 9.09 -2.00
C LEU A 138 -8.71 9.03 -2.91
N LEU A 139 -8.13 10.17 -3.26
CA LEU A 139 -6.96 10.25 -4.12
C LEU A 139 -5.75 9.52 -3.50
N ILE A 140 -5.46 9.79 -2.23
CA ILE A 140 -4.38 9.13 -1.48
C ILE A 140 -4.61 7.62 -1.46
N GLY A 141 -5.83 7.18 -1.16
CA GLY A 141 -6.23 5.78 -1.13
C GLY A 141 -6.09 5.08 -2.47
N LEU A 142 -6.51 5.71 -3.57
CA LEU A 142 -6.38 5.19 -4.92
C LEU A 142 -4.90 5.02 -5.31
N VAL A 143 -4.09 6.05 -5.09
CA VAL A 143 -2.64 6.01 -5.38
C VAL A 143 -1.98 4.90 -4.56
N PHE A 144 -2.32 4.78 -3.28
CA PHE A 144 -1.84 3.72 -2.40
C PHE A 144 -2.17 2.32 -2.93
N GLY A 145 -3.45 2.07 -3.23
CA GLY A 145 -3.91 0.78 -3.75
C GLY A 145 -3.23 0.40 -5.06
N LEU A 146 -3.14 1.34 -6.00
CA LEU A 146 -2.48 1.15 -7.30
C LEU A 146 -0.97 0.92 -7.14
N ALA A 147 -0.29 1.70 -6.29
CA ALA A 147 1.13 1.55 -6.03
C ALA A 147 1.44 0.15 -5.48
N ARG A 148 0.65 -0.36 -4.54
CA ARG A 148 0.81 -1.73 -4.02
C ARG A 148 0.50 -2.80 -5.07
N ALA A 149 -0.50 -2.57 -5.92
CA ALA A 149 -0.86 -3.52 -6.98
C ALA A 149 0.16 -3.59 -8.13
N SER A 150 0.94 -2.51 -8.34
CA SER A 150 1.91 -2.40 -9.44
C SER A 150 2.94 -3.52 -9.47
N VAL A 151 3.30 -4.08 -8.30
CA VAL A 151 4.26 -5.18 -8.19
C VAL A 151 3.74 -6.44 -8.87
N ALA A 152 2.43 -6.70 -8.85
CA ALA A 152 1.86 -7.83 -9.59
C ALA A 152 2.06 -7.66 -11.10
N LEU A 153 2.01 -6.44 -11.62
CA LEU A 153 2.22 -6.17 -13.05
C LEU A 153 3.67 -6.42 -13.49
N SER A 154 4.65 -6.35 -12.57
CA SER A 154 6.06 -6.57 -12.91
C SER A 154 6.36 -8.00 -13.38
N VAL A 155 5.50 -8.97 -13.03
CA VAL A 155 5.63 -10.38 -13.44
C VAL A 155 4.75 -10.75 -14.64
N ALA A 156 4.04 -9.78 -15.24
CA ALA A 156 3.08 -10.03 -16.32
C ALA A 156 3.69 -10.68 -17.58
N ARG A 157 4.99 -10.45 -17.82
CA ARG A 157 5.71 -10.98 -19.00
C ARG A 157 6.38 -12.33 -18.75
N VAL A 158 6.25 -12.92 -17.56
CA VAL A 158 6.87 -14.21 -17.24
C VAL A 158 6.18 -15.34 -18.01
N ARG A 159 6.95 -16.06 -18.84
CA ARG A 159 6.45 -17.16 -19.68
C ARG A 159 7.02 -18.53 -19.31
N ASN A 160 8.13 -18.60 -18.56
CA ASN A 160 8.78 -19.85 -18.14
C ASN A 160 9.40 -19.75 -16.72
N PRO A 161 9.73 -20.87 -16.07
CA PRO A 161 10.24 -20.88 -14.69
C PRO A 161 11.58 -20.15 -14.51
N ALA A 162 12.45 -20.13 -15.53
CA ALA A 162 13.71 -19.40 -15.49
C ALA A 162 13.48 -17.89 -15.40
N GLN A 163 12.53 -17.36 -16.18
CA GLN A 163 12.10 -15.96 -16.12
C GLN A 163 11.46 -15.61 -14.77
N LEU A 164 10.69 -16.53 -14.17
CA LEU A 164 10.10 -16.30 -12.84
C LEU A 164 11.18 -16.14 -11.76
N ARG A 165 12.19 -17.02 -11.77
CA ARG A 165 13.35 -16.93 -10.86
C ARG A 165 14.15 -15.65 -11.10
N ALA A 166 14.37 -15.27 -12.36
CA ALA A 166 15.04 -14.01 -12.70
C ALA A 166 14.25 -12.78 -12.22
N ALA A 167 12.92 -12.78 -12.36
CA ALA A 167 12.06 -11.70 -11.87
C ALA A 167 12.13 -11.57 -10.34
N HIS A 168 12.11 -12.69 -9.60
CA HIS A 168 12.27 -12.69 -8.14
C HIS A 168 13.62 -12.12 -7.72
N ARG A 169 14.73 -12.55 -8.36
CA ARG A 169 16.06 -12.00 -8.09
C ARG A 169 16.13 -10.50 -8.36
N ARG A 170 15.50 -10.03 -9.45
CA ARG A 170 15.43 -8.60 -9.77
C ARG A 170 14.64 -7.81 -8.72
N LEU A 171 13.50 -8.32 -8.27
CA LEU A 171 12.71 -7.69 -7.22
C LEU A 171 13.48 -7.65 -5.89
N GLN A 172 14.20 -8.72 -5.55
CA GLN A 172 15.10 -8.74 -4.38
C GLN A 172 16.23 -7.70 -4.50
N ALA A 173 16.86 -7.60 -5.67
CA ALA A 173 17.89 -6.58 -5.91
C ALA A 173 17.34 -5.14 -5.83
N LEU A 174 16.06 -4.94 -6.18
CA LEU A 174 15.36 -3.66 -6.06
C LEU A 174 14.86 -3.36 -4.65
N ALA A 175 14.91 -4.31 -3.71
CA ALA A 175 14.39 -4.12 -2.35
C ALA A 175 15.09 -2.96 -1.62
N ALA A 176 16.43 -2.93 -1.65
CA ALA A 176 17.20 -1.87 -1.02
C ALA A 176 16.99 -0.48 -1.68
N PRO A 177 17.05 -0.35 -3.03
CA PRO A 177 16.65 0.89 -3.70
C PRO A 177 15.23 1.34 -3.37
N ALA A 178 14.25 0.43 -3.39
CA ALA A 178 12.85 0.75 -3.09
C ALA A 178 12.69 1.23 -1.65
N GLN A 179 13.40 0.62 -0.69
CA GLN A 179 13.43 1.08 0.69
C GLN A 179 14.04 2.49 0.81
N ARG A 180 15.14 2.78 0.11
CA ARG A 180 15.74 4.12 0.09
C ARG A 180 14.79 5.17 -0.50
N ILE A 181 14.09 4.83 -1.57
CA ILE A 181 13.06 5.70 -2.16
C ILE A 181 11.95 5.95 -1.15
N ALA A 182 11.45 4.91 -0.48
CA ALA A 182 10.40 5.06 0.53
C ALA A 182 10.84 5.98 1.69
N LEU A 183 12.06 5.79 2.22
CA LEU A 183 12.63 6.67 3.24
C LEU A 183 12.80 8.11 2.72
N GLY A 184 13.26 8.27 1.48
CA GLY A 184 13.39 9.59 0.84
C GLY A 184 12.03 10.29 0.70
N THR A 185 10.98 9.57 0.29
CA THR A 185 9.61 10.09 0.21
C THR A 185 9.08 10.50 1.58
N GLN A 186 9.30 9.69 2.62
CA GLN A 186 8.91 10.04 4.00
C GLN A 186 9.64 11.29 4.50
N ALA A 187 10.94 11.41 4.21
CA ALA A 187 11.72 12.61 4.54
C ALA A 187 11.21 13.85 3.79
N ALA A 188 10.87 13.71 2.51
CA ALA A 188 10.29 14.80 1.73
C ALA A 188 8.94 15.28 2.31
N VAL A 189 8.09 14.35 2.76
CA VAL A 189 6.84 14.70 3.46
C VAL A 189 7.12 15.46 4.76
N ALA A 190 8.09 15.02 5.57
CA ALA A 190 8.47 15.73 6.78
C ALA A 190 8.99 17.15 6.49
N VAL A 191 9.83 17.31 5.46
CA VAL A 191 10.34 18.62 5.05
C VAL A 191 9.21 19.53 4.56
N ALA A 192 8.29 19.01 3.75
CA ALA A 192 7.13 19.78 3.28
C ALA A 192 6.27 20.27 4.44
N GLY A 193 6.02 19.42 5.44
CA GLY A 193 5.33 19.83 6.67
C GLY A 193 6.09 20.91 7.45
N LEU A 194 7.42 20.78 7.56
CA LEU A 194 8.24 21.77 8.26
C LEU A 194 8.23 23.14 7.57
N VAL A 195 8.23 23.17 6.23
CA VAL A 195 8.13 24.44 5.47
C VAL A 195 6.83 25.16 5.84
N VAL A 196 5.70 24.45 5.91
CA VAL A 196 4.41 25.04 6.30
C VAL A 196 4.42 25.57 7.73
N VAL A 197 5.18 24.96 8.64
CA VAL A 197 5.31 25.43 10.03
C VAL A 197 6.11 26.74 10.12
N LEU A 198 7.07 26.96 9.21
CA LEU A 198 8.01 28.08 9.24
C LEU A 198 7.55 29.31 8.42
N THR A 199 6.50 29.17 7.62
CA THR A 199 5.87 30.25 6.83
C THR A 199 4.63 30.80 7.52
#